data_AF-A0AAE4NXL8-F1
#
_entry.id   AF-A0AAE4NXL8-F1
#
_cell.length_a   1.000
_cell.length_b   1.000
_cell.length_c   1.000
_cell.angle_alpha   90.00
_cell.angle_beta   90.00
_cell.angle_gamma   90.00
#
_symmetry.space_group_name_H-M   'P 1'
#
loop_
_entity.id
_entity.type
_entity.pdbx_description
1 polymer ?
#
loop_
_entity_poly.entity_id
_entity_poly.type
_entity_poly.pdbx_seq_one_letter_code
_entity_poly.pdbx_strand_id
1 'polypeptide(L)' 'MGRTAGVVLILLGLLLLVREFKPAFLIWLEPYREAIRNSLGGVTLLAAGSYLLTKRTLRKAVVFLYIVYLLLYLVVGG' A
#
# COMPACT_ATOMS: atom_id res chain seq x y z
N MET A 1 15.66 -6.24 16.91
CA MET A 1 14.57 -5.25 16.76
C MET A 1 14.99 -3.95 16.06
N GLY A 2 16.26 -3.49 16.15
CA GLY A 2 16.68 -2.24 15.48
C GLY A 2 16.77 -2.26 13.94
N ARG A 3 17.11 -3.40 13.31
CA ARG A 3 17.26 -3.49 11.85
C ARG A 3 15.93 -3.34 11.08
N THR A 4 14.85 -3.94 11.57
CA THR A 4 13.52 -3.84 10.93
C THR A 4 12.96 -2.42 11.03
N ALA A 5 13.14 -1.75 12.17
CA ALA A 5 12.74 -0.35 12.33
C ALA A 5 13.53 0.58 11.39
N GLY A 6 14.83 0.37 11.23
CA GLY A 6 15.66 1.13 10.28
C GLY A 6 15.23 0.93 8.83
N VAL A 7 14.91 -0.31 8.43
CA VAL A 7 14.40 -0.60 7.08
C VAL A 7 13.03 0.06 6.85
N VAL A 8 12.16 0.06 7.85
CA VAL A 8 10.85 0.74 7.78
C VAL A 8 11.03 2.26 7.65
N LEU A 9 11.97 2.86 8.37
CA LEU A 9 12.27 4.30 8.26
C LEU A 9 12.86 4.68 6.89
N ILE A 10 13.77 3.86 6.35
CA ILE A 10 14.32 4.07 5.00
C ILE A 10 13.21 3.95 3.95
N LEU A 11 12.34 2.94 4.07
CA LEU A 11 11.17 2.78 3.20
C LEU A 11 10.22 3.98 3.29
N LEU A 12 9.91 4.43 4.51
CA LEU A 12 9.07 5.62 4.75
C LEU A 12 9.70 6.88 4.15
N GLY A 13 11.00 7.09 4.34
CA GLY A 13 11.73 8.21 3.75
C GLY A 13 11.73 8.16 2.23
N LEU A 14 11.93 6.98 1.64
CA LEU A 14 11.86 6.77 0.20
C LEU A 14 10.46 7.04 -0.35
N LEU A 15 9.42 6.58 0.35
CA LEU A 15 8.00 6.84 0.03
C LEU A 15 7.68 8.33 0.03
N LEU A 16 8.14 9.06 1.05
CA LEU A 16 7.98 10.51 1.14
C LEU A 16 8.70 11.22 0.00
N LEU A 17 9.94 10.83 -0.31
CA LEU A 17 10.68 11.38 -1.44
C LEU A 17 9.94 11.16 -2.76
N VAL A 18 9.49 9.94 -3.03
CA VAL A 18 8.75 9.61 -4.25
C VAL A 18 7.47 10.43 -4.36
N ARG A 19 6.77 10.67 -3.24
CA ARG A 19 5.59 11.52 -3.19
C ARG A 19 5.92 12.98 -3.52
N GLU A 20 7.03 13.50 -2.99
CA GLU A 20 7.44 14.90 -3.14
C GLU A 20 7.99 15.21 -4.53
N PHE A 21 8.71 14.25 -5.13
CA PHE A 21 9.20 14.36 -6.50
C PHE A 21 8.09 14.35 -7.56
N LYS A 22 6.84 14.01 -7.20
CA LYS A 22 5.70 13.81 -8.12
C LYS A 22 6.18 13.26 -9.49
N PRO A 23 6.88 12.11 -9.53
CA PRO A 23 7.36 11.55 -10.78
C PRO A 23 6.19 11.47 -11.77
N ALA A 24 6.42 11.80 -13.04
CA ALA A 24 5.36 11.91 -14.05
C ALA A 24 4.41 10.71 -14.13
N PHE A 25 4.83 9.55 -13.63
CA PHE A 25 4.03 8.34 -13.45
C PHE A 25 2.85 8.49 -12.45
N LEU A 26 2.99 9.34 -11.42
CA LEU A 26 1.93 9.62 -10.44
C LEU A 26 0.85 10.56 -10.96
N ILE A 27 1.16 11.37 -11.98
CA ILE A 27 0.19 12.27 -12.62
C ILE A 27 -0.96 11.45 -13.24
N TRP A 28 -0.66 10.25 -13.75
CA TRP A 28 -1.67 9.34 -14.29
C TRP A 28 -2.55 8.69 -13.20
N LEU A 29 -2.05 8.60 -11.98
CA LEU A 29 -2.79 8.10 -10.80
C LEU A 29 -3.51 9.20 -10.01
N GLU A 30 -3.22 10.47 -10.30
CA GLU A 30 -3.83 11.63 -9.68
C GLU A 30 -5.38 11.64 -9.75
N PRO A 31 -6.04 11.27 -10.88
CA PRO A 31 -7.50 11.14 -10.91
C PRO A 31 -8.06 9.96 -10.09
N TYR A 32 -7.23 8.96 -9.78
CA TYR A 32 -7.62 7.81 -8.96
C TYR A 32 -7.37 8.03 -7.47
N ARG A 33 -6.81 9.17 -7.05
CA ARG A 33 -6.54 9.54 -5.66
C ARG A 33 -7.77 9.35 -4.76
N GLU A 34 -8.90 9.93 -5.14
CA GLU A 34 -10.15 9.83 -4.37
C GLU A 34 -10.71 8.40 -4.34
N ALA A 35 -10.58 7.67 -5.46
CA ALA A 35 -11.02 6.28 -5.53
C ALA A 35 -10.19 5.37 -4.60
N ILE A 36 -8.86 5.53 -4.59
CA ILE A 36 -7.95 4.78 -3.70
C ILE A 36 -8.21 5.16 -2.24
N ARG A 37 -8.54 6.43 -1.98
CA ARG A 37 -8.80 6.90 -0.61
C ARG A 37 -10.11 6.35 -0.05
N ASN A 38 -11.18 6.38 -0.84
CA ASN A 38 -12.50 5.90 -0.43
C ASN A 38 -12.63 4.38 -0.43
N SER A 39 -11.85 3.67 -1.26
CA SER A 39 -11.90 2.20 -1.33
C SER A 39 -11.09 1.50 -0.24
N LEU A 40 -10.36 2.22 0.62
CA LEU A 40 -9.52 1.62 1.66
C LEU A 40 -10.28 0.67 2.58
N GLY A 41 -11.49 1.04 3.00
CA GLY A 41 -12.36 0.18 3.82
C GLY A 41 -12.78 -1.09 3.07
N GLY A 42 -13.19 -0.95 1.81
CA GLY A 42 -13.60 -2.08 0.97
C GLY A 42 -12.46 -3.04 0.65
N VAL A 43 -11.28 -2.51 0.32
CA VAL A 43 -10.08 -3.31 0.06
C VAL A 43 -9.59 -4.00 1.32
N THR A 44 -9.71 -3.35 2.49
CA THR A 44 -9.38 -3.98 3.78
C THR A 44 -10.33 -5.13 4.10
N LEU A 45 -11.64 -4.98 3.86
CA LEU A 45 -12.60 -6.06 4.02
C LEU A 45 -12.34 -7.22 3.04
N LEU A 46 -12.05 -6.92 1.78
CA LEU A 46 -11.71 -7.93 0.78
C LEU A 46 -10.42 -8.67 1.14
N ALA A 47 -9.39 -7.96 1.59
CA ALA A 47 -8.15 -8.57 2.05
C ALA A 47 -8.38 -9.43 3.30
N ALA A 48 -9.17 -8.96 4.26
CA ALA A 48 -9.50 -9.72 5.48
C ALA A 48 -10.32 -10.98 5.15
N GLY A 49 -11.37 -10.86 4.33
CA GLY A 49 -12.19 -11.98 3.90
C GLY A 49 -11.38 -13.00 3.10
N SER A 50 -10.55 -12.53 2.17
CA SER A 50 -9.64 -13.38 1.40
C SER A 50 -8.65 -14.08 2.34
N TYR A 51 -8.06 -13.38 3.31
CA TYR A 51 -7.13 -13.95 4.26
C TYR A 51 -7.75 -15.09 5.09
N LEU A 52 -9.02 -14.94 5.50
CA LEU A 52 -9.76 -15.96 6.26
C LEU A 52 -10.10 -17.19 5.41
N LEU A 53 -10.51 -16.99 4.15
CA LEU A 53 -10.92 -18.06 3.23
C LEU A 53 -9.74 -18.84 2.63
N THR A 54 -8.54 -18.29 2.71
CA THR A 54 -7.40 -18.75 1.91
C THR A 54 -6.46 -19.69 2.68
N LYS A 55 -5.97 -20.74 2.01
CA LYS A 55 -4.98 -21.68 2.53
C LYS A 55 -3.65 -20.97 2.87
N ARG A 56 -2.89 -21.51 3.82
CA ARG A 56 -1.66 -20.91 4.40
C ARG A 56 -0.67 -20.36 3.36
N THR A 57 -0.55 -21.01 2.20
CA THR A 57 0.35 -20.63 1.10
C THR A 57 -0.08 -19.34 0.39
N LEU A 58 -1.38 -19.16 0.14
CA LEU A 58 -1.92 -18.00 -0.57
C LEU A 58 -2.17 -16.80 0.38
N ARG A 59 -2.19 -17.01 1.71
CA ARG A 59 -2.27 -15.88 2.67
C ARG A 59 -1.11 -14.91 2.51
N LYS A 60 0.10 -15.40 2.20
CA LYS A 60 1.25 -14.53 1.93
C LYS A 60 1.01 -13.64 0.71
N ALA A 61 0.37 -14.16 -0.34
CA ALA A 61 0.04 -13.39 -1.53
C ALA A 61 -1.02 -12.32 -1.23
N VAL A 62 -2.06 -12.65 -0.46
CA VAL A 62 -3.08 -11.68 -0.02
C VAL A 62 -2.46 -10.56 0.82
N VAL A 63 -1.60 -10.90 1.78
CA VAL A 63 -0.89 -9.92 2.61
C VAL A 63 0.05 -9.08 1.76
N PHE A 64 0.77 -9.68 0.81
CA PHE A 64 1.65 -8.96 -0.10
C PHE A 64 0.87 -7.95 -0.96
N LEU A 65 -0.23 -8.38 -1.59
CA LEU A 65 -1.14 -7.51 -2.35
C LEU A 65 -1.69 -6.37 -1.50
N TYR A 66 -2.06 -6.66 -0.25
CA TYR A 66 -2.55 -5.65 0.68
C TYR A 66 -1.45 -4.64 1.09
N ILE A 67 -0.21 -5.09 1.29
CA ILE A 67 0.93 -4.20 1.55
C ILE A 67 1.20 -3.30 0.34
N VAL A 68 1.16 -3.84 -0.87
CA VAL A 68 1.31 -3.05 -2.10
C VAL A 68 0.19 -2.00 -2.21
N TYR A 69 -1.05 -2.36 -1.88
CA TYR A 69 -2.16 -1.41 -1.82
C TYR A 69 -1.95 -0.32 -0.77
N LEU A 70 -1.45 -0.66 0.42
CA LEU A 70 -1.13 0.33 1.46
C LEU A 70 -0.03 1.29 1.02
N LEU A 71 1.00 0.80 0.31
CA LEU A 71 2.03 1.66 -0.27
C LEU A 71 1.43 2.63 -1.29
N LEU A 72 0.56 2.15 -2.18
CA LEU A 72 -0.16 2.99 -3.14
C LEU A 72 -1.03 4.04 -2.43
N TYR A 73 -1.75 3.66 -1.37
CA TYR A 73 -2.52 4.59 -0.58
C TYR A 73 -1.64 5.67 0.07
N LEU A 74 -0.47 5.29 0.59
CA LEU A 74 0.44 6.24 1.24
C LEU A 74 1.04 7.26 0.26
N VAL A 75 1.35 6.82 -0.97
CA VAL A 75 1.93 7.66 -2.03
C VAL A 75 0.87 8.53 -2.70
N VAL A 76 -0.30 7.94 -3.00
CA VAL A 76 -1.31 8.55 -3.89
C VAL A 76 -2.47 9.12 -3.09
N GLY A 77 -2.98 8.37 -2.10
CA GLY A 77 -4.16 8.74 -1.31
C GLY A 77 -3.86 9.67 -0.13
N GLY A 78 -2.60 9.73 0.31
CA GLY A 78 -2.12 10.60 1.38
C GLY A 78 -2.02 12.07 1.00
#